data_AF-Q6T8G0-F1
#
_entry.id   AF-Q6T8G0-F1
#
_cell.length_a   1.000
_cell.length_b   1.000
_cell.length_c   1.000
_cell.angle_alpha   90.00
_cell.angle_beta   90.00
_cell.angle_gamma   90.00
#
_symmetry.space_group_name_H-M   'P 1'
#
loop_
_entity.id
_entity.type
_entity.pdbx_description
1 polymer ?
#
loop_
_entity_poly.entity_id
_entity_poly.type
_entity_poly.pdbx_seq_one_letter_code
_entity_poly.pdbx_strand_id
1 'polypeptide(L)'
;MIVKKVPNPKKSASKAQRIGQLTSYVRSPESESPQEKCLYAGARGFMMDDPKSQTAEMIALSQEAVRSKDTINHYVLSWREGEQPSPEQVEEAVSIFMDELGWKDHQAIYGLHSYTDNIHLHIVINRVHPETLKIVEKNRGFDIELAHKAIARIEHAQG
;
A
#
# COMPACT_ATOMS: atom_id res chain seq x y z
N MET A 1 -5.90 -14.16 -8.70
CA MET A 1 -5.18 -12.99 -8.16
C MET A 1 -3.67 -13.22 -8.20
N ILE A 2 -2.88 -12.16 -8.40
CA ILE A 2 -1.42 -12.17 -8.24
C ILE A 2 -0.97 -11.02 -7.32
N VAL A 3 0.22 -11.12 -6.75
CA VAL A 3 0.83 -10.06 -5.94
C VAL A 3 2.27 -9.78 -6.36
N LYS A 4 2.66 -8.52 -6.30
CA LYS A 4 4.04 -8.08 -6.52
C LYS A 4 4.42 -7.03 -5.50
N LYS A 5 5.64 -7.13 -4.97
CA LYS A 5 6.29 -6.02 -4.27
C LYS A 5 6.99 -5.14 -5.30
N VAL A 6 6.61 -3.88 -5.38
CA VAL A 6 7.11 -2.93 -6.38
C VAL A 6 8.23 -2.09 -5.74
N PRO A 7 9.33 -1.83 -6.45
CA PRO A 7 10.36 -0.91 -5.96
C PRO A 7 9.78 0.49 -5.76
N ASN A 8 10.06 1.11 -4.62
CA ASN A 8 9.68 2.50 -4.38
C ASN A 8 10.41 3.46 -5.35
N PRO A 9 9.88 4.67 -5.58
CA PRO A 9 10.54 5.71 -6.39
C PRO A 9 11.98 5.98 -5.92
N LYS A 10 12.83 6.46 -6.85
CA LYS A 10 14.31 6.54 -6.72
C LYS A 10 14.79 6.82 -5.29
N LYS A 11 15.69 5.96 -4.77
CA LYS A 11 16.29 6.07 -3.42
C LYS A 11 17.03 7.39 -3.16
N SER A 12 17.40 8.12 -4.21
CA SER A 12 18.03 9.45 -4.11
C SER A 12 17.07 10.55 -3.70
N ALA A 13 15.75 10.35 -3.85
CA ALA A 13 14.75 11.30 -3.37
C ALA A 13 14.65 11.28 -1.84
N SER A 14 14.31 12.43 -1.24
CA SER A 14 14.00 12.49 0.20
C SER A 14 12.79 11.61 0.53
N LYS A 15 12.64 11.23 1.82
CA LYS A 15 11.46 10.48 2.28
C LYS A 15 10.15 11.19 1.93
N ALA A 16 10.11 12.51 2.17
CA ALA A 16 8.95 13.35 1.88
C ALA A 16 8.56 13.32 0.40
N GLN A 17 9.55 13.48 -0.49
CA GLN A 17 9.31 13.40 -1.94
C GLN A 17 8.84 12.01 -2.36
N ARG A 18 9.48 10.95 -1.86
CA ARG A 18 9.13 9.57 -2.23
C ARG A 18 7.72 9.19 -1.78
N ILE A 19 7.39 9.47 -0.53
CA ILE A 19 6.06 9.19 0.04
C ILE A 19 5.01 10.06 -0.63
N GLY A 20 5.27 11.36 -0.79
CA GLY A 20 4.35 12.30 -1.44
C GLY A 20 4.03 11.90 -2.88
N GLN A 21 5.04 11.61 -3.69
CA GLN A 21 4.85 11.15 -5.07
C GLN A 21 4.07 9.83 -5.12
N LEU A 22 4.48 8.83 -4.33
CA LEU A 22 3.85 7.52 -4.39
C LEU A 22 2.39 7.55 -3.89
N THR A 23 2.10 8.27 -2.81
CA THR A 23 0.72 8.39 -2.29
C THR A 23 -0.17 9.21 -3.22
N SER A 24 0.39 10.21 -3.92
CA SER A 24 -0.32 10.94 -4.98
C SER A 24 -0.66 10.03 -6.15
N TYR A 25 0.31 9.25 -6.65
CA TYR A 25 0.09 8.29 -7.73
C TYR A 25 -0.97 7.25 -7.36
N VAL A 26 -0.92 6.70 -6.15
CA VAL A 26 -1.88 5.69 -5.66
C VAL A 26 -3.30 6.24 -5.54
N ARG A 27 -3.49 7.55 -5.36
CA ARG A 27 -4.83 8.15 -5.25
C ARG A 27 -5.34 8.74 -6.55
N SER A 28 -4.45 9.14 -7.44
CA SER A 28 -4.76 9.88 -8.66
C SER A 28 -3.80 9.49 -9.79
N PRO A 29 -3.77 8.22 -10.21
CA PRO A 29 -2.85 7.73 -11.24
C PRO A 29 -3.05 8.42 -12.59
N GLU A 30 -4.27 8.90 -12.88
CA GLU A 30 -4.60 9.64 -14.10
C GLU A 30 -3.78 10.92 -14.29
N SER A 31 -3.19 11.45 -13.21
CA SER A 31 -2.29 12.61 -13.27
C SER A 31 -0.94 12.30 -13.92
N GLU A 32 -0.52 11.03 -13.90
CA GLU A 32 0.72 10.56 -14.53
C GLU A 32 0.44 9.74 -15.81
N SER A 33 -0.63 8.95 -15.79
CA SER A 33 -1.04 8.07 -16.90
C SER A 33 -2.54 8.25 -17.17
N PRO A 34 -2.95 9.12 -18.12
CA PRO A 34 -4.37 9.49 -18.32
C PRO A 34 -5.34 8.32 -18.57
N GLN A 35 -4.82 7.18 -19.03
CA GLN A 35 -5.56 5.93 -19.27
C GLN A 35 -5.83 5.13 -17.99
N GLU A 36 -5.05 5.33 -16.94
CA GLU A 36 -5.25 4.69 -15.64
C GLU A 36 -6.27 5.51 -14.83
N LYS A 37 -7.16 4.83 -14.10
CA LYS A 37 -8.18 5.49 -13.26
C LYS A 37 -8.16 4.90 -11.86
N CYS A 38 -8.23 5.76 -10.85
CA CYS A 38 -8.53 5.34 -9.48
C CYS A 38 -10.04 5.14 -9.33
N LEU A 39 -10.45 3.89 -9.10
CA LEU A 39 -11.84 3.51 -8.86
C LEU A 39 -12.24 3.64 -7.40
N TYR A 40 -11.28 3.42 -6.49
CA TYR A 40 -11.49 3.47 -5.05
C TYR A 40 -10.17 3.78 -4.34
N ALA A 41 -10.21 4.52 -3.24
CA ALA A 41 -9.03 4.77 -2.41
C ALA A 41 -9.39 4.80 -0.94
N GLY A 42 -8.46 4.34 -0.11
CA GLY A 42 -8.63 4.27 1.34
C GLY A 42 -7.31 4.42 2.10
N ALA A 43 -7.43 4.48 3.42
CA ALA A 43 -6.29 4.57 4.31
C ALA A 43 -6.61 3.98 5.68
N ARG A 44 -5.57 3.53 6.40
CA ARG A 44 -5.65 2.91 7.73
C ARG A 44 -4.53 3.37 8.63
N GLY A 45 -4.79 3.44 9.92
CA GLY A 45 -3.79 3.76 10.95
C GLY A 45 -3.40 5.24 10.99
N PHE A 46 -4.30 6.13 10.58
CA PHE A 46 -4.11 7.58 10.59
C PHE A 46 -4.99 8.24 11.65
N MET A 47 -4.54 9.40 12.14
CA MET A 47 -5.31 10.23 13.06
C MET A 47 -6.31 11.10 12.29
N MET A 48 -5.93 11.54 11.08
CA MET A 48 -6.77 12.38 10.23
C MET A 48 -7.36 11.58 9.06
N ASP A 49 -8.52 12.03 8.61
CA ASP A 49 -9.27 11.35 7.54
C ASP A 49 -9.01 11.97 6.14
N ASP A 50 -8.46 13.19 6.07
CA ASP A 50 -8.24 13.83 4.78
C ASP A 50 -6.94 13.35 4.11
N PRO A 51 -6.92 13.13 2.78
CA PRO A 51 -5.77 12.56 2.10
C PRO A 51 -4.46 13.35 2.26
N LYS A 52 -4.52 14.68 2.34
CA LYS A 52 -3.32 15.51 2.45
C LYS A 52 -2.69 15.37 3.83
N SER A 53 -3.50 15.38 4.87
CA SER A 53 -3.03 15.14 6.25
C SER A 53 -2.52 13.72 6.42
N GLN A 54 -3.16 12.71 5.84
CA GLN A 54 -2.66 11.33 5.88
C GLN A 54 -1.27 11.20 5.25
N THR A 55 -1.04 11.82 4.08
CA THR A 55 0.30 11.87 3.49
C THR A 55 1.29 12.60 4.39
N ALA A 56 0.91 13.74 4.98
CA ALA A 56 1.76 14.49 5.89
C ALA A 56 2.11 13.69 7.16
N GLU A 57 1.15 13.00 7.77
CA GLU A 57 1.33 12.10 8.90
C GLU A 57 2.28 10.95 8.57
N MET A 58 2.11 10.31 7.41
CA MET A 58 3.00 9.23 6.97
C MET A 58 4.44 9.72 6.78
N ILE A 59 4.61 10.93 6.25
CA ILE A 59 5.92 11.58 6.11
C ILE A 59 6.53 11.86 7.50
N ALA A 60 5.76 12.45 8.41
CA ALA A 60 6.20 12.78 9.76
C ALA A 60 6.65 11.51 10.51
N LEU A 61 5.83 10.47 10.54
CA LEU A 61 6.21 9.20 11.17
C LEU A 61 7.44 8.56 10.50
N SER A 62 7.53 8.64 9.17
CA SER A 62 8.72 8.17 8.45
C SER A 62 10.00 8.92 8.80
N GLN A 63 9.92 10.20 9.20
CA GLN A 63 11.09 11.01 9.55
C GLN A 63 11.74 10.54 10.87
N GLU A 64 10.97 10.01 11.81
CA GLU A 64 11.48 9.44 13.08
C GLU A 64 12.54 8.34 12.88
N ALA A 65 12.42 7.57 11.80
CA ALA A 65 13.39 6.54 11.44
C ALA A 65 14.68 7.10 10.79
N VAL A 66 15.46 7.89 11.52
CA VAL A 66 16.63 8.63 11.00
C VAL A 66 17.71 7.75 10.35
N ARG A 67 17.81 6.48 10.75
CA ARG A 67 18.82 5.53 10.21
C ARG A 67 18.38 4.81 8.94
N SER A 68 17.10 4.89 8.56
CA SER A 68 16.59 4.27 7.33
C SER A 68 16.28 5.32 6.29
N LYS A 69 16.79 5.13 5.07
CA LYS A 69 16.47 6.00 3.92
C LYS A 69 15.14 5.65 3.26
N ASP A 70 14.63 4.45 3.48
CA ASP A 70 13.39 3.96 2.91
C ASP A 70 12.52 3.38 4.01
N THR A 71 11.30 3.88 4.15
CA THR A 71 10.43 3.56 5.28
C THR A 71 9.14 2.90 4.84
N ILE A 72 8.84 2.88 3.55
CA ILE A 72 7.59 2.34 3.03
C ILE A 72 7.84 1.06 2.24
N ASN A 73 6.86 0.16 2.23
CA ASN A 73 6.76 -0.91 1.24
C ASN A 73 5.61 -0.58 0.28
N HIS A 74 5.76 -0.94 -0.99
CA HIS A 74 4.72 -0.83 -2.00
C HIS A 74 4.39 -2.20 -2.56
N TYR A 75 3.13 -2.60 -2.44
CA TYR A 75 2.61 -3.83 -3.01
C TYR A 75 1.53 -3.52 -4.03
N VAL A 76 1.40 -4.41 -5.00
CA VAL A 76 0.34 -4.40 -5.99
C VAL A 76 -0.30 -5.77 -5.99
N LEU A 77 -1.59 -5.80 -5.71
CA LEU A 77 -2.46 -6.97 -5.88
C LEU A 77 -3.20 -6.78 -7.20
N SER A 78 -3.37 -7.83 -7.99
CA SER A 78 -4.11 -7.76 -9.25
C SER A 78 -5.08 -8.92 -9.34
N TRP A 79 -6.36 -8.58 -9.53
CA TRP A 79 -7.42 -9.54 -9.81
C TRP A 79 -7.25 -10.11 -11.23
N ARG A 80 -7.87 -11.26 -11.49
CA ARG A 80 -7.83 -11.84 -12.84
C ARG A 80 -8.63 -10.96 -13.81
N GLU A 81 -8.34 -11.10 -15.09
CA GLU A 81 -9.08 -10.44 -16.15
C GLU A 81 -10.59 -10.71 -16.00
N GLY A 82 -11.40 -9.65 -16.05
CA GLY A 82 -12.85 -9.71 -15.88
C GLY A 82 -13.36 -9.70 -14.43
N GLU A 83 -12.51 -9.93 -13.42
CA GLU A 83 -12.90 -9.78 -12.01
C GLU A 83 -12.95 -8.29 -11.64
N GLN A 84 -14.02 -7.87 -10.95
CA GLN A 84 -14.20 -6.49 -10.48
C GLN A 84 -14.55 -6.49 -8.98
N PRO A 85 -13.58 -6.25 -8.08
CA PRO A 85 -13.85 -6.24 -6.66
C PRO A 85 -14.74 -5.05 -6.27
N SER A 86 -15.69 -5.29 -5.37
CA SER A 86 -16.42 -4.20 -4.72
C SER A 86 -15.52 -3.43 -3.73
N PRO A 87 -15.88 -2.20 -3.33
CA PRO A 87 -15.18 -1.49 -2.26
C PRO A 87 -15.02 -2.32 -0.98
N GLU A 88 -16.04 -3.10 -0.59
CA GLU A 88 -15.99 -3.98 0.57
C GLU A 88 -14.97 -5.11 0.39
N GLN A 89 -14.88 -5.71 -0.80
CA GLN A 89 -13.86 -6.71 -1.12
C GLN A 89 -12.45 -6.10 -1.14
N VAL A 90 -12.30 -4.83 -1.55
CA VAL A 90 -11.02 -4.12 -1.44
C VAL A 90 -10.62 -3.94 0.02
N GLU A 91 -11.55 -3.49 0.87
CA GLU A 91 -11.30 -3.32 2.31
C GLU A 91 -11.00 -4.65 3.02
N GLU A 92 -11.70 -5.72 2.66
CA GLU A 92 -11.41 -7.06 3.17
C GLU A 92 -10.01 -7.53 2.72
N ALA A 93 -9.67 -7.36 1.44
CA ALA A 93 -8.37 -7.70 0.90
C ALA A 93 -7.23 -6.97 1.61
N VAL A 94 -7.36 -5.66 1.84
CA VAL A 94 -6.38 -4.87 2.61
C VAL A 94 -6.26 -5.41 4.04
N SER A 95 -7.36 -5.76 4.69
CA SER A 95 -7.37 -6.31 6.06
C SER A 95 -6.59 -7.61 6.14
N ILE A 96 -6.93 -8.57 5.28
CA ILE A 96 -6.29 -9.89 5.24
C ILE A 96 -4.81 -9.72 4.91
N PHE A 97 -4.49 -8.86 3.93
CA PHE A 97 -3.11 -8.63 3.50
C PHE A 97 -2.26 -8.02 4.61
N MET A 98 -2.74 -6.97 5.26
CA MET A 98 -2.01 -6.34 6.36
C MET A 98 -1.86 -7.28 7.56
N ASP A 99 -2.88 -8.05 7.91
CA ASP A 99 -2.82 -9.01 9.02
C ASP A 99 -1.81 -10.14 8.74
N GLU A 100 -1.89 -10.78 7.57
CA GLU A 100 -1.03 -11.90 7.20
C GLU A 100 0.45 -11.50 7.11
N LEU A 101 0.75 -10.27 6.67
CA LEU A 101 2.12 -9.76 6.64
C LEU A 101 2.57 -9.14 7.97
N GLY A 102 1.66 -9.01 8.95
CA GLY A 102 1.95 -8.47 10.28
C GLY A 102 2.04 -6.94 10.36
N TRP A 103 1.32 -6.23 9.50
CA TRP A 103 1.24 -4.77 9.40
C TRP A 103 -0.05 -4.17 9.97
N LYS A 104 -0.88 -4.94 10.68
CA LYS A 104 -2.21 -4.51 11.17
C LYS A 104 -2.21 -3.15 11.88
N ASP A 105 -1.21 -2.87 12.70
CA ASP A 105 -1.11 -1.64 13.51
C ASP A 105 -0.25 -0.55 12.85
N HIS A 106 -0.02 -0.64 11.53
CA HIS A 106 0.77 0.32 10.77
C HIS A 106 -0.10 1.20 9.86
N GLN A 107 0.46 2.33 9.46
CA GLN A 107 -0.15 3.21 8.46
C GLN A 107 -0.14 2.54 7.08
N ALA A 108 -1.28 2.57 6.39
CA ALA A 108 -1.39 2.14 5.00
C ALA A 108 -2.26 3.09 4.17
N ILE A 109 -1.81 3.45 2.97
CA ILE A 109 -2.59 4.17 1.96
C ILE A 109 -2.70 3.27 0.74
N TYR A 110 -3.90 3.14 0.17
CA TYR A 110 -4.15 2.24 -0.95
C TYR A 110 -5.15 2.82 -1.95
N GLY A 111 -5.06 2.33 -3.18
CA GLY A 111 -5.86 2.77 -4.31
C GLY A 111 -6.06 1.64 -5.32
N LEU A 112 -7.33 1.43 -5.68
CA LEU A 112 -7.77 0.48 -6.69
C LEU A 112 -7.73 1.18 -8.03
N HIS A 113 -6.86 0.72 -8.90
CA HIS A 113 -6.67 1.26 -10.23
C HIS A 113 -7.28 0.33 -11.28
N SER A 114 -7.81 0.90 -12.36
CA SER A 114 -8.17 0.16 -13.57
C SER A 114 -7.27 0.58 -14.72
N TYR A 115 -6.68 -0.40 -15.42
CA TYR A 115 -5.96 -0.19 -16.66
C TYR A 115 -6.19 -1.36 -17.63
N THR A 116 -6.73 -1.03 -18.82
CA THR A 116 -7.10 -1.91 -19.94
C THR A 116 -7.80 -3.22 -19.56
N ASP A 117 -7.06 -4.20 -19.04
CA ASP A 117 -7.49 -5.59 -18.93
C ASP A 117 -7.56 -6.10 -17.48
N ASN A 118 -6.90 -5.43 -16.53
CA ASN A 118 -6.89 -5.85 -15.13
C ASN A 118 -7.16 -4.69 -14.17
N ILE A 119 -7.79 -5.03 -13.05
CA ILE A 119 -7.92 -4.16 -11.89
C ILE A 119 -6.81 -4.52 -10.90
N HIS A 120 -6.12 -3.51 -10.39
CA HIS A 120 -5.01 -3.69 -9.47
C HIS A 120 -5.06 -2.70 -8.31
N LEU A 121 -4.82 -3.21 -7.11
CA LEU A 121 -4.79 -2.45 -5.87
C LEU A 121 -3.35 -2.17 -5.48
N HIS A 122 -2.96 -0.91 -5.47
CA HIS A 122 -1.72 -0.47 -4.88
C HIS A 122 -1.88 -0.29 -3.37
N ILE A 123 -0.93 -0.80 -2.58
CA ILE A 123 -0.91 -0.67 -1.12
C ILE A 123 0.47 -0.14 -0.70
N VAL A 124 0.49 1.02 -0.06
CA VAL A 124 1.69 1.66 0.49
C VAL A 124 1.63 1.53 2.01
N ILE A 125 2.55 0.78 2.60
CA ILE A 125 2.61 0.52 4.04
C ILE A 125 3.83 1.23 4.63
N ASN A 126 3.64 2.01 5.69
CA ASN A 126 4.75 2.56 6.48
C ASN A 126 5.29 1.49 7.43
N ARG A 127 6.58 1.17 7.31
CA ARG A 127 7.28 0.18 8.15
C ARG A 127 7.68 0.75 9.51
N VAL A 128 7.58 2.06 9.72
CA VAL A 128 7.78 2.66 11.03
C VAL A 128 6.52 2.40 11.86
N HIS A 129 6.68 1.75 13.01
CA HIS A 129 5.56 1.50 13.91
C HIS A 129 5.16 2.80 14.63
N PRO A 130 3.86 3.16 14.67
CA PRO A 130 3.40 4.45 15.19
C PRO A 130 3.74 4.68 16.67
N GLU A 131 3.71 3.63 17.50
CA GLU A 131 4.03 3.76 18.92
C GLU A 131 5.55 3.70 19.24
N THR A 132 6.28 2.78 18.61
CA THR A 132 7.70 2.58 18.96
C THR A 132 8.65 3.49 18.17
N LEU A 133 8.15 4.12 17.11
CA LEU A 133 8.88 4.99 16.18
C LEU A 133 10.08 4.29 15.51
N LYS A 134 10.09 2.96 15.52
CA LYS A 134 11.15 2.13 14.94
C LYS A 134 10.68 1.48 13.66
N ILE A 135 11.62 1.28 12.74
CA ILE A 135 11.43 0.41 11.59
C ILE A 135 11.21 -1.02 12.09
N VAL A 136 10.14 -1.63 11.60
CA VAL A 136 9.88 -3.05 11.74
C VAL A 136 10.32 -3.76 10.45
N GLU A 137 11.17 -4.77 10.60
CA GLU A 137 11.54 -5.67 9.50
C GLU A 137 10.80 -7.00 9.67
N LYS A 138 9.81 -7.24 8.81
CA LYS A 138 9.11 -8.53 8.76
C LYS A 138 9.85 -9.49 7.83
N ASN A 139 9.93 -10.75 8.25
CA ASN A 139 10.58 -11.86 7.54
C ASN A 139 11.96 -11.54 6.93
N ARG A 140 12.78 -10.73 7.60
CA ARG A 140 14.09 -10.25 7.09
C ARG A 140 14.02 -9.61 5.69
N GLY A 141 12.87 -9.06 5.31
CA GLY A 141 12.62 -8.48 4.00
C GLY A 141 12.15 -9.45 2.91
N PHE A 142 12.03 -10.75 3.20
CA PHE A 142 11.54 -11.80 2.29
C PHE A 142 10.05 -12.06 2.48
N ASP A 143 9.23 -11.03 2.28
CA ASP A 143 7.78 -11.07 2.54
C ASP A 143 6.95 -11.69 1.41
N ILE A 144 7.58 -12.24 0.35
CA ILE A 144 6.86 -12.78 -0.82
C ILE A 144 6.01 -14.01 -0.48
N GLU A 145 6.50 -14.90 0.39
CA GLU A 145 5.74 -16.09 0.81
C GLU A 145 4.52 -15.70 1.63
N LEU A 146 4.64 -14.70 2.52
CA LEU A 146 3.51 -14.15 3.27
C LEU A 146 2.52 -13.45 2.35
N ALA A 147 3.00 -12.74 1.32
CA ALA A 147 2.16 -12.14 0.29
C ALA A 147 1.40 -13.21 -0.52
N HIS A 148 2.04 -14.32 -0.88
CA HIS A 148 1.36 -15.44 -1.54
C HIS A 148 0.32 -16.10 -0.64
N LYS A 149 0.62 -16.26 0.65
CA LYS A 149 -0.35 -16.76 1.63
C LYS A 149 -1.54 -15.79 1.79
N ALA A 150 -1.27 -14.49 1.78
CA ALA A 150 -2.31 -13.46 1.86
C ALA A 150 -3.25 -13.53 0.66
N ILE A 151 -2.74 -13.58 -0.58
CA ILE A 151 -3.62 -13.70 -1.76
C ILE A 151 -4.43 -14.98 -1.75
N ALA A 152 -3.86 -16.11 -1.31
CA ALA A 152 -4.61 -17.37 -1.20
C ALA A 152 -5.77 -17.26 -0.20
N ARG A 153 -5.56 -16.55 0.92
CA ARG A 153 -6.63 -16.25 1.89
C ARG A 153 -7.68 -15.31 1.33
N ILE A 154 -7.27 -14.30 0.56
CA ILE A 154 -8.20 -13.34 -0.08
C ILE A 154 -9.06 -14.05 -1.11
N GLU A 155 -8.47 -14.84 -2.01
CA GLU A 155 -9.21 -15.65 -2.99
C GLU A 155 -10.20 -16.59 -2.28
N HIS A 156 -9.75 -17.30 -1.23
CA HIS A 156 -10.65 -18.18 -0.48
C HIS A 156 -11.83 -17.45 0.17
N ALA A 157 -11.64 -16.22 0.66
CA ALA A 157 -12.69 -15.43 1.27
C ALA A 157 -13.69 -14.86 0.24
N GLN A 158 -13.23 -14.57 -0.98
CA GLN A 158 -14.00 -13.85 -2.00
C GLN A 158 -14.67 -14.76 -3.04
N GLY A 159 -14.34 -16.06 -3.07
CA GLY A 159 -14.93 -17.07 -3.95
C GLY A 159 -14.13 -17.33 -5.22
#